data_AF-A0AAW6NIW2-F1
#
_entry.id   AF-A0AAW6NIW2-F1
#
_cell.length_a   1.000
_cell.length_b   1.000
_cell.length_c   1.000
_cell.angle_alpha   90.00
_cell.angle_beta   90.00
_cell.angle_gamma   90.00
#
_symmetry.space_group_name_H-M   'P 1'
#
loop_
_entity.id
_entity.type
_entity.pdbx_description
1 polymer ?
#
loop_
_entity_poly.entity_id
_entity_poly.type
_entity_poly.pdbx_seq_one_letter_code
_entity_poly.pdbx_strand_id
1 'polypeptide(L)'
;AIDWRTIITLSGLMMLTKGVELSGYFDVLGRKMVRRFATERKLALFMVFSAALLSTFLTNDVALFIVVPLTLTLRKLCEIPVTRLIIFEALAVNAGSLLTPIGNPQNILLWGRSGLSFTAFTGQMAPLALAIVASLLAVGWFAFPNKSLQYYSGTTGPQWQPRLVWSCLGLYIVFLIALELNQALAGALLVACGFLFLARRVLVNVDWTLLLVFMAMFIDVHLLIQLPVLQNVLHSVGGLSQPGLWLTAIGLSQVI
;
A
#
# COMPACT_ATOMS: atom_id res chain seq x y z
N ALA A 1 -5.06 -4.93 23.15
CA ALA A 1 -3.66 -4.76 22.71
C ALA A 1 -3.50 -4.99 21.20
N ILE A 2 -3.69 -6.22 20.70
CA ILE A 2 -3.47 -6.53 19.27
C ILE A 2 -4.77 -6.46 18.48
N ASP A 3 -4.77 -5.77 17.33
CA ASP A 3 -5.85 -5.85 16.35
C ASP A 3 -5.66 -7.08 15.44
N TRP A 4 -6.27 -8.20 15.84
CA TRP A 4 -6.17 -9.46 15.11
C TRP A 4 -6.70 -9.39 13.69
N ARG A 5 -7.69 -8.54 13.41
CA ARG A 5 -8.26 -8.40 12.06
C ARG A 5 -7.20 -7.83 11.12
N THR A 6 -6.47 -6.81 11.55
CA THR A 6 -5.40 -6.19 10.76
C THR A 6 -4.24 -7.16 10.56
N ILE A 7 -3.79 -7.86 11.60
CA ILE A 7 -2.71 -8.85 11.49
C ILE A 7 -3.06 -9.98 10.52
N ILE A 8 -4.29 -10.52 10.60
CA ILE A 8 -4.78 -11.56 9.69
C ILE A 8 -4.81 -11.02 8.25
N THR A 9 -5.29 -9.80 8.06
CA THR A 9 -5.35 -9.15 6.74
C THR A 9 -3.95 -9.00 6.13
N LEU A 10 -3.00 -8.46 6.90
CA LEU A 10 -1.61 -8.32 6.51
C LEU A 10 -0.98 -9.66 6.16
N SER A 11 -1.24 -10.71 6.95
CA SER A 11 -0.72 -12.05 6.66
C SER A 11 -1.23 -12.60 5.31
N GLY A 12 -2.51 -12.42 5.01
CA GLY A 12 -3.11 -12.81 3.73
C GLY A 12 -2.48 -12.10 2.54
N LEU A 13 -2.32 -10.77 2.65
CA LEU A 13 -1.69 -9.94 1.62
C LEU A 13 -0.23 -10.34 1.41
N MET A 14 0.53 -10.54 2.48
CA MET A 14 1.94 -10.94 2.40
C MET A 14 2.12 -12.31 1.72
N MET A 15 1.25 -13.28 2.03
CA MET A 15 1.24 -14.58 1.35
C MET A 15 0.94 -14.42 -0.16
N LEU A 16 -0.09 -13.66 -0.51
CA LEU A 16 -0.48 -13.42 -1.90
C LEU A 16 0.63 -12.71 -2.69
N THR A 17 1.16 -11.62 -2.13
CA THR A 17 2.26 -10.86 -2.72
C THR A 17 3.48 -11.74 -2.97
N LYS A 18 3.86 -12.58 -2.00
CA LYS A 18 4.97 -13.54 -2.19
C LYS A 18 4.66 -14.61 -3.23
N GLY A 19 3.40 -15.04 -3.35
CA GLY A 19 2.95 -15.94 -4.41
C GLY A 19 3.16 -15.33 -5.79
N VAL A 20 2.75 -14.07 -5.96
CA VAL A 20 2.94 -13.33 -7.22
C VAL A 20 4.42 -13.09 -7.51
N GLU A 21 5.24 -12.76 -6.50
CA GLU A 21 6.68 -12.60 -6.66
C GLU A 21 7.36 -13.89 -7.13
N LEU A 22 7.09 -15.02 -6.47
CA LEU A 22 7.70 -16.32 -6.81
C LEU A 22 7.22 -16.88 -8.15
N SER A 23 6.07 -16.42 -8.66
CA SER A 23 5.56 -16.80 -9.98
C SER A 23 6.33 -16.16 -11.15
N GLY A 24 7.19 -15.18 -10.87
CA GLY A 24 7.94 -14.42 -11.88
C GLY A 24 7.11 -13.35 -12.59
N TYR A 25 5.91 -13.03 -12.09
CA TYR A 25 5.04 -12.02 -12.72
C TYR A 25 5.67 -10.64 -12.73
N PHE A 26 6.21 -10.21 -11.59
CA PHE A 26 6.87 -8.91 -11.48
C PHE A 26 8.12 -8.81 -12.37
N ASP A 27 8.84 -9.90 -12.63
CA ASP A 27 9.99 -9.90 -13.55
C ASP A 27 9.58 -9.68 -15.01
N VAL A 28 8.46 -10.29 -15.44
CA VAL A 28 7.92 -10.09 -16.79
C VAL A 28 7.39 -8.67 -16.94
N LEU A 29 6.64 -8.19 -15.94
CA LEU A 29 6.10 -6.83 -15.94
C LEU A 29 7.23 -5.80 -15.94
N GLY A 30 8.22 -5.96 -15.06
CA GLY A 30 9.39 -5.08 -14.96
C GLY A 30 10.18 -5.02 -16.28
N ARG A 31 10.45 -6.16 -16.92
CA ARG A 31 11.11 -6.20 -18.25
C ARG A 31 10.29 -5.47 -19.32
N LYS A 32 8.97 -5.61 -19.32
CA LYS A 32 8.09 -4.90 -20.26
C LYS A 32 8.12 -3.39 -20.03
N MET A 33 8.13 -2.96 -18.78
CA MET A 33 8.18 -1.54 -18.40
C MET A 33 9.51 -0.92 -18.79
N VAL A 34 10.63 -1.55 -18.44
CA VAL A 34 11.98 -1.05 -18.79
C VAL A 34 12.16 -0.94 -20.32
N ARG A 35 11.62 -1.88 -21.10
CA ARG A 35 11.68 -1.79 -22.57
C ARG A 35 10.78 -0.69 -23.14
N ARG A 36 9.69 -0.34 -22.46
CA ARG A 36 8.73 0.66 -22.91
C ARG A 36 9.17 2.08 -22.57
N PHE A 37 9.82 2.27 -21.42
CA PHE A 37 10.28 3.57 -20.95
C PHE A 37 11.77 3.74 -21.24
N ALA A 38 12.14 4.88 -21.83
CA ALA A 38 13.55 5.15 -22.19
C ALA A 38 14.37 5.79 -21.07
N THR A 39 13.71 6.46 -20.09
CA THR A 39 14.38 7.24 -19.07
C THR A 39 13.88 6.93 -17.66
N GLU A 40 14.78 7.03 -16.67
CA GLU A 40 14.49 6.79 -15.25
C GLU A 40 13.32 7.65 -14.78
N ARG A 41 13.31 8.94 -15.15
CA ARG A 41 12.24 9.88 -14.82
C ARG A 41 10.87 9.40 -15.30
N LYS A 42 10.74 8.98 -16.56
CA LYS A 42 9.45 8.55 -17.11
C LYS A 42 8.93 7.29 -16.42
N LEU A 43 9.83 6.35 -16.14
CA LEU A 43 9.49 5.13 -15.40
C LEU A 43 9.05 5.45 -13.97
N ALA A 44 9.80 6.31 -13.26
CA ALA A 44 9.48 6.71 -11.89
C ALA A 44 8.13 7.44 -11.82
N LEU A 45 7.89 8.43 -12.69
CA LEU A 45 6.61 9.14 -12.74
C LEU A 45 5.45 8.22 -13.08
N PHE A 46 5.66 7.26 -13.99
CA PHE A 46 4.65 6.26 -14.30
C PHE A 46 4.33 5.37 -13.10
N MET A 47 5.35 4.91 -12.36
CA MET A 47 5.16 4.09 -11.15
C MET A 47 4.42 4.87 -10.06
N VAL A 48 4.84 6.12 -9.79
CA VAL A 48 4.20 7.02 -8.83
C VAL A 48 2.73 7.27 -9.21
N PHE A 49 2.47 7.62 -10.47
CA PHE A 49 1.10 7.83 -10.95
C PHE A 49 0.25 6.55 -10.86
N SER A 50 0.82 5.41 -11.27
CA SER A 50 0.14 4.12 -11.19
C SER A 50 -0.17 3.73 -9.75
N ALA A 51 0.73 4.02 -8.81
CA ALA A 51 0.53 3.76 -7.39
C ALA A 51 -0.60 4.62 -6.80
N ALA A 52 -0.64 5.92 -7.14
CA ALA A 52 -1.75 6.79 -6.77
C ALA A 52 -3.07 6.29 -7.35
N LEU A 53 -3.10 5.97 -8.64
CA LEU A 53 -4.31 5.48 -9.32
C LEU A 53 -4.78 4.15 -8.73
N LEU A 54 -3.86 3.21 -8.47
CA LEU A 54 -4.18 1.91 -7.90
C LEU A 54 -4.78 2.05 -6.51
N SER A 55 -4.27 2.97 -5.69
CA SER A 55 -4.79 3.24 -4.35
C SER A 55 -6.16 3.93 -4.32
N THR A 56 -6.66 4.41 -5.45
CA THR A 56 -8.05 4.87 -5.58
C THR A 56 -9.03 3.70 -5.59
N PHE A 57 -8.59 2.53 -6.08
CA PHE A 57 -9.40 1.32 -6.21
C PHE A 57 -9.13 0.30 -5.11
N LEU A 58 -7.89 0.24 -4.61
CA LEU A 58 -7.45 -0.64 -3.54
C LEU A 58 -7.10 0.20 -2.32
N THR A 59 -7.14 -0.40 -1.13
CA THR A 59 -6.65 0.27 0.07
C THR A 59 -5.15 0.58 -0.03
N ASN A 60 -4.70 1.65 0.59
CA ASN A 60 -3.30 2.10 0.61
C ASN A 60 -2.29 0.95 0.88
N ASP A 61 -2.54 0.13 1.91
CA ASP A 61 -1.63 -0.95 2.31
C ASP A 61 -1.52 -2.00 1.19
N VAL A 62 -2.67 -2.41 0.66
CA VAL A 62 -2.80 -3.39 -0.43
C VAL A 62 -2.08 -2.90 -1.70
N ALA A 63 -2.22 -1.62 -2.04
CA ALA A 63 -1.52 -1.05 -3.18
C ALA A 63 0.01 -1.09 -3.01
N LEU A 64 0.53 -0.76 -1.82
CA LEU A 64 1.97 -0.86 -1.53
C LEU A 64 2.49 -2.30 -1.60
N PHE A 65 1.70 -3.27 -1.15
CA PHE A 65 2.04 -4.69 -1.27
C PHE A 65 2.13 -5.19 -2.73
N ILE A 66 1.58 -4.45 -3.70
CA ILE A 66 1.77 -4.74 -5.13
C ILE A 66 2.94 -3.95 -5.70
N VAL A 67 3.00 -2.65 -5.41
CA VAL A 67 3.94 -1.72 -6.05
C VAL A 67 5.37 -1.93 -5.53
N VAL A 68 5.58 -2.09 -4.23
CA VAL A 68 6.93 -2.20 -3.64
C VAL A 68 7.71 -3.41 -4.18
N PRO A 69 7.16 -4.63 -4.25
CA PRO A 69 7.86 -5.77 -4.86
C PRO A 69 8.17 -5.56 -6.35
N LEU A 70 7.28 -4.90 -7.09
CA LEU A 70 7.54 -4.54 -8.49
C LEU A 70 8.72 -3.56 -8.59
N THR A 71 8.80 -2.56 -7.72
CA THR A 71 9.92 -1.61 -7.65
C THR A 71 11.24 -2.27 -7.27
N LEU A 72 11.21 -3.21 -6.31
CA LEU A 72 12.37 -4.03 -5.96
C LEU A 72 12.82 -4.94 -7.12
N THR A 73 11.88 -5.39 -7.95
CA THR A 73 12.19 -6.15 -9.17
C THR A 73 12.84 -5.25 -10.22
N LEU A 74 12.35 -4.04 -10.41
CA LEU A 74 12.97 -3.04 -11.30
C LEU A 74 14.40 -2.70 -10.88
N ARG A 75 14.71 -2.67 -9.58
CA ARG A 75 16.09 -2.52 -9.06
C ARG A 75 17.06 -3.55 -9.63
N LYS A 76 16.58 -4.79 -9.81
CA LYS A 76 17.42 -5.88 -10.34
C LYS A 76 17.65 -5.73 -11.84
N LEU A 77 16.75 -5.03 -12.54
CA LEU A 77 16.77 -4.90 -14.00
C LEU A 77 17.50 -3.63 -14.49
N CYS A 78 17.48 -2.56 -13.69
CA CYS A 78 18.11 -1.27 -14.01
C CYS A 78 18.66 -0.57 -12.77
N GLU A 79 19.66 0.30 -12.96
CA GLU A 79 20.07 1.28 -11.94
C GLU A 79 19.00 2.35 -11.80
N ILE A 80 18.17 2.23 -10.77
CA ILE A 80 17.20 3.25 -10.38
C ILE A 80 17.31 3.52 -8.87
N PRO A 81 17.08 4.76 -8.41
CA PRO A 81 17.11 5.10 -6.99
C PRO A 81 15.85 4.54 -6.28
N VAL A 82 15.83 3.24 -6.03
CA VAL A 82 14.66 2.49 -5.51
C VAL A 82 14.20 2.97 -4.16
N THR A 83 15.10 3.29 -3.23
CA THR A 83 14.71 3.85 -1.93
C THR A 83 13.92 5.13 -2.10
N ARG A 84 14.36 6.02 -3.00
CA ARG A 84 13.65 7.26 -3.31
C ARG A 84 12.30 6.96 -3.96
N LEU A 85 12.27 6.04 -4.93
CA LEU A 85 11.04 5.68 -5.63
C LEU A 85 9.98 5.09 -4.68
N ILE A 86 10.36 4.22 -3.75
CA ILE A 86 9.45 3.65 -2.73
C ILE A 86 8.86 4.75 -1.84
N ILE A 87 9.65 5.77 -1.46
CA ILE A 87 9.13 6.92 -0.69
C ILE A 87 8.08 7.68 -1.49
N PHE A 88 8.36 7.97 -2.76
CA PHE A 88 7.38 8.63 -3.63
C PHE A 88 6.13 7.77 -3.87
N GLU A 89 6.28 6.45 -3.99
CA GLU A 89 5.16 5.51 -4.10
C GLU A 89 4.32 5.50 -2.82
N ALA A 90 4.93 5.50 -1.64
CA ALA A 90 4.22 5.62 -0.38
C ALA A 90 3.43 6.93 -0.28
N LEU A 91 4.03 8.06 -0.68
CA LEU A 91 3.32 9.34 -0.75
C LEU A 91 2.19 9.31 -1.79
N ALA A 92 2.42 8.68 -2.94
CA ALA A 92 1.46 8.60 -4.03
C ALA A 92 0.22 7.77 -3.66
N VAL A 93 0.44 6.62 -3.05
CA VAL A 93 -0.63 5.75 -2.56
C VAL A 93 -1.48 6.49 -1.54
N ASN A 94 -0.85 7.16 -0.57
CA ASN A 94 -1.59 7.98 0.41
C ASN A 94 -2.39 9.10 -0.28
N ALA A 95 -1.78 9.83 -1.21
CA ALA A 95 -2.46 10.88 -1.96
C ALA A 95 -3.63 10.37 -2.82
N GLY A 96 -3.45 9.22 -3.49
CA GLY A 96 -4.47 8.59 -4.33
C GLY A 96 -5.64 8.05 -3.51
N SER A 97 -5.36 7.46 -2.36
CA SER A 97 -6.39 6.93 -1.46
C SER A 97 -7.40 7.99 -0.99
N LEU A 98 -7.00 9.27 -0.93
CA LEU A 98 -7.84 10.39 -0.53
C LEU A 98 -9.00 10.66 -1.50
N LEU A 99 -8.86 10.27 -2.77
CA LEU A 99 -9.85 10.57 -3.81
C LEU A 99 -11.19 9.84 -3.56
N THR A 100 -11.15 8.59 -3.11
CA THR A 100 -12.35 7.76 -2.94
C THR A 100 -12.56 7.33 -1.48
N PRO A 101 -13.83 7.10 -1.08
CA PRO A 101 -14.14 6.47 0.19
C PRO A 101 -13.46 5.10 0.36
N ILE A 102 -13.37 4.31 -0.71
CA ILE A 102 -12.87 2.93 -0.67
C ILE A 102 -11.36 2.86 -0.44
N GLY A 103 -10.61 3.86 -0.90
CA GLY A 103 -9.14 3.85 -0.86
C GLY A 103 -8.53 3.82 0.54
N ASN A 104 -9.28 4.21 1.58
CA ASN A 104 -8.79 4.18 2.96
C ASN A 104 -9.95 3.98 3.96
N PRO A 105 -9.83 3.08 4.96
CA PRO A 105 -10.80 2.96 6.05
C PRO A 105 -11.19 4.27 6.74
N GLN A 106 -10.25 5.22 6.84
CA GLN A 106 -10.52 6.55 7.39
C GLN A 106 -11.53 7.33 6.53
N ASN A 107 -11.45 7.21 5.20
CA ASN A 107 -12.38 7.85 4.29
C ASN A 107 -13.76 7.19 4.34
N ILE A 108 -13.84 5.87 4.57
CA ILE A 108 -15.12 5.18 4.80
C ILE A 108 -15.82 5.75 6.05
N LEU A 109 -15.06 5.95 7.14
CA LEU A 109 -15.61 6.52 8.37
C LEU A 109 -16.12 7.96 8.16
N LEU A 110 -15.34 8.79 7.46
CA LEU A 110 -15.72 10.15 7.10
C LEU A 110 -16.97 10.16 6.22
N TRP A 111 -17.00 9.31 5.19
CA TRP A 111 -18.13 9.18 4.29
C TRP A 111 -19.40 8.77 5.03
N GLY A 112 -19.31 7.75 5.90
CA GLY A 112 -20.42 7.28 6.74
C GLY A 112 -20.98 8.34 7.68
N ARG A 113 -20.16 9.28 8.16
CA ARG A 113 -20.62 10.43 8.96
C ARG A 113 -21.09 11.63 8.14
N SER A 114 -20.60 11.78 6.91
CA SER A 114 -20.93 12.92 6.05
C SER A 114 -22.35 12.89 5.50
N GLY A 115 -22.96 11.70 5.38
CA GLY A 115 -24.27 11.52 4.73
C GLY A 115 -24.28 11.80 3.23
N LEU A 116 -23.11 12.04 2.61
CA LEU A 116 -22.98 12.32 1.18
C LEU A 116 -23.12 11.04 0.34
N SER A 117 -23.52 11.17 -0.91
CA SER A 117 -23.39 10.07 -1.87
C SER A 117 -21.91 9.83 -2.22
N PHE A 118 -21.58 8.63 -2.71
CA PHE A 118 -20.21 8.28 -3.11
C PHE A 118 -19.62 9.29 -4.12
N THR A 119 -20.41 9.70 -5.11
CA THR A 119 -20.00 10.65 -6.14
C THR A 119 -19.84 12.06 -5.59
N ALA A 120 -20.71 12.50 -4.66
CA ALA A 120 -20.60 13.80 -4.02
C ALA A 120 -19.34 13.89 -3.14
N PHE A 121 -19.05 12.84 -2.36
CA PHE A 121 -17.81 12.78 -1.57
C PHE A 121 -16.57 12.80 -2.46
N THR A 122 -16.54 11.95 -3.50
CA THR A 122 -15.42 11.89 -4.45
C THR A 122 -15.23 13.23 -5.16
N GLY A 123 -16.32 13.88 -5.58
CA GLY A 123 -16.29 15.19 -6.22
C GLY A 123 -15.75 16.30 -5.31
N GLN A 124 -16.03 16.24 -4.00
CA GLN A 124 -15.48 17.19 -3.03
C GLN A 124 -13.99 16.95 -2.74
N MET A 125 -13.56 15.70 -2.70
CA MET A 125 -12.16 15.34 -2.43
C MET A 125 -11.27 15.47 -3.67
N ALA A 126 -11.84 15.37 -4.87
CA ALA A 126 -11.09 15.38 -6.14
C ALA A 126 -10.17 16.59 -6.33
N PRO A 127 -10.58 17.86 -6.07
CA PRO A 127 -9.69 19.00 -6.23
C PRO A 127 -8.43 18.90 -5.36
N LEU A 128 -8.60 18.46 -4.10
CA LEU A 128 -7.50 18.29 -3.16
C LEU A 128 -6.60 17.11 -3.57
N ALA A 129 -7.20 15.95 -3.87
CA ALA A 129 -6.45 14.77 -4.31
C ALA A 129 -5.64 15.06 -5.58
N LEU A 130 -6.25 15.70 -6.58
CA LEU A 130 -5.57 16.08 -7.83
C LEU A 130 -4.45 17.09 -7.57
N ALA A 131 -4.65 18.07 -6.70
CA ALA A 131 -3.60 19.02 -6.33
C ALA A 131 -2.39 18.34 -5.67
N ILE A 132 -2.63 17.38 -4.76
CA ILE A 132 -1.57 16.63 -4.09
C ILE A 132 -0.86 15.68 -5.06
N VAL A 133 -1.59 14.96 -5.91
CA VAL A 133 -0.98 14.08 -6.93
C VAL A 133 -0.18 14.91 -7.94
N ALA A 134 -0.71 16.05 -8.39
CA ALA A 134 -0.02 16.93 -9.32
C ALA A 134 1.25 17.52 -8.70
N SER A 135 1.20 17.96 -7.44
CA SER A 135 2.38 18.47 -6.74
C SER A 135 3.42 17.36 -6.54
N LEU A 136 2.99 16.14 -6.19
CA LEU A 136 3.87 14.99 -6.07
C LEU A 136 4.55 14.62 -7.40
N LEU A 137 3.82 14.66 -8.52
CA LEU A 137 4.38 14.45 -9.85
C LEU A 137 5.36 15.56 -10.24
N ALA A 138 5.06 16.81 -9.90
CA ALA A 138 5.96 17.93 -10.13
C ALA A 138 7.25 17.78 -9.32
N VAL A 139 7.16 17.46 -8.03
CA VAL A 139 8.34 17.20 -7.18
C VAL A 139 9.10 15.97 -7.69
N GLY A 140 8.40 14.91 -8.10
CA GLY A 140 8.99 13.73 -8.71
C GLY A 140 9.76 14.07 -10.00
N TRP A 141 9.22 14.96 -10.83
CA TRP A 141 9.89 15.41 -12.05
C TRP A 141 11.27 16.03 -11.78
N PHE A 142 11.39 16.82 -10.71
CA PHE A 142 12.67 17.39 -10.28
C PHE A 142 13.55 16.40 -9.50
N ALA A 143 12.94 15.50 -8.74
CA ALA A 143 13.66 14.54 -7.90
C ALA A 143 14.28 13.38 -8.70
N PHE A 144 13.75 13.03 -9.87
CA PHE A 144 14.30 11.95 -10.70
C PHE A 144 15.07 12.49 -11.92
N PRO A 145 16.34 12.07 -12.12
CA PRO A 145 17.15 12.54 -13.23
C PRO A 145 16.64 11.96 -14.56
N ASN A 146 16.84 12.69 -15.65
CA ASN A 146 16.50 12.23 -16.99
C ASN A 146 17.63 11.39 -17.61
N LYS A 147 18.11 10.39 -16.86
CA LYS A 147 19.13 9.44 -17.33
C LYS A 147 18.47 8.34 -18.16
N SER A 148 19.19 7.84 -19.16
CA SER A 148 18.76 6.66 -19.92
C SER A 148 18.80 5.43 -19.02
N LEU A 149 17.78 4.59 -19.12
CA LEU A 149 17.73 3.34 -18.37
C LEU A 149 18.80 2.39 -18.90
N GLN A 150 19.82 2.10 -18.08
CA GLN A 150 20.79 1.05 -18.38
C GLN A 150 20.19 -0.28 -17.97
N TYR A 151 19.94 -1.14 -18.97
CA TYR A 151 19.38 -2.45 -18.75
C TYR A 151 20.49 -3.47 -18.50
N TYR A 152 20.40 -4.18 -17.38
CA TYR A 152 21.28 -5.30 -17.12
C TYR A 152 20.76 -6.54 -17.86
N SER A 153 21.44 -6.89 -18.95
CA SER A 153 21.23 -8.17 -19.65
C SER A 153 21.88 -9.30 -18.86
N GLY A 154 21.12 -9.97 -17.97
CA GLY A 154 21.66 -11.16 -17.29
C GLY A 154 20.92 -11.66 -16.06
N THR A 155 19.81 -11.06 -15.63
CA THR A 155 19.14 -11.52 -14.41
C THR A 155 18.35 -12.81 -14.64
N THR A 156 18.77 -13.87 -13.94
CA THR A 156 18.02 -15.11 -13.74
C THR A 156 16.87 -14.86 -12.76
N GLY A 157 15.85 -14.13 -13.22
CA GLY A 157 14.58 -14.04 -12.47
C GLY A 157 13.88 -15.39 -12.40
N PRO A 158 12.99 -15.62 -11.41
CA PRO A 158 12.08 -16.76 -11.37
C PRO A 158 11.52 -17.10 -12.76
N GLN A 159 11.57 -18.39 -13.13
CA GLN A 159 10.97 -18.83 -14.38
C GLN A 159 9.47 -18.49 -14.34
N TRP A 160 8.97 -17.90 -15.43
CA TRP A 160 7.56 -17.53 -15.56
C TRP A 160 6.67 -18.76 -15.37
N GLN A 161 5.86 -18.76 -14.31
CA GLN A 161 4.93 -19.84 -13.97
C GLN A 161 3.49 -19.35 -14.10
N PRO A 162 2.89 -19.36 -15.32
CA PRO A 162 1.59 -18.74 -15.58
C PRO A 162 0.47 -19.37 -14.74
N ARG A 163 0.54 -20.68 -14.48
CA ARG A 163 -0.43 -21.36 -13.60
C ARG A 163 -0.45 -20.75 -12.20
N LEU A 164 0.72 -20.49 -11.61
CA LEU A 164 0.84 -19.89 -10.30
C LEU A 164 0.34 -18.44 -10.31
N VAL A 165 0.59 -17.68 -11.38
CA VAL A 165 0.07 -16.29 -11.54
C VAL A 165 -1.46 -16.28 -11.50
N TRP A 166 -2.12 -17.08 -12.34
CA TRP A 166 -3.58 -17.11 -12.43
C TRP A 166 -4.21 -17.61 -11.12
N SER A 167 -3.60 -18.61 -10.47
CA SER A 167 -4.04 -19.06 -9.15
C SER A 167 -3.88 -17.97 -8.08
N CYS A 168 -2.75 -17.23 -8.07
CA CYS A 168 -2.57 -16.11 -7.15
C CYS A 168 -3.61 -15.00 -7.39
N LEU A 169 -3.86 -14.65 -8.65
CA LEU A 169 -4.82 -13.60 -9.02
C LEU A 169 -6.25 -13.99 -8.64
N GLY A 170 -6.63 -15.26 -8.85
CA GLY A 170 -7.89 -15.81 -8.38
C GLY A 170 -8.02 -15.79 -6.85
N LEU A 171 -7.00 -16.29 -6.13
CA LEU A 171 -6.97 -16.24 -4.66
C LEU A 171 -6.99 -14.82 -4.13
N TYR A 172 -6.38 -13.87 -4.83
CA TYR A 172 -6.39 -12.46 -4.48
C TYR A 172 -7.79 -11.86 -4.55
N ILE A 173 -8.53 -12.11 -5.63
CA ILE A 173 -9.92 -11.64 -5.77
C ILE A 173 -10.80 -12.28 -4.68
N VAL A 174 -10.67 -13.59 -4.45
CA VAL A 174 -11.40 -14.30 -3.39
C VAL A 174 -11.10 -13.71 -2.01
N PHE A 175 -9.83 -13.40 -1.75
CA PHE A 175 -9.40 -12.79 -0.49
C PHE A 175 -9.98 -11.38 -0.32
N LEU A 176 -9.97 -10.54 -1.36
CA LEU A 176 -10.58 -9.21 -1.32
C LEU A 176 -12.09 -9.29 -1.04
N ILE A 177 -12.81 -10.20 -1.69
CA ILE A 177 -14.24 -10.41 -1.42
C ILE A 177 -14.45 -10.86 0.03
N ALA A 178 -13.60 -11.77 0.54
CA ALA A 178 -13.67 -12.20 1.94
C ALA A 178 -13.40 -11.04 2.93
N LEU A 179 -12.51 -10.10 2.59
CA LEU A 179 -12.29 -8.89 3.38
C LEU A 179 -13.51 -7.96 3.40
N GLU A 180 -14.16 -7.77 2.24
CA GLU A 180 -15.39 -6.97 2.13
C GLU A 180 -16.55 -7.58 2.93
N LEU A 181 -16.65 -8.92 2.95
CA LEU A 181 -17.63 -9.64 3.76
C LEU A 181 -17.25 -9.72 5.25
N ASN A 182 -16.20 -9.01 5.66
CA ASN A 182 -15.67 -8.99 7.03
C ASN A 182 -15.23 -10.37 7.56
N GLN A 183 -14.90 -11.29 6.65
CA GLN A 183 -14.43 -12.65 6.92
C GLN A 183 -12.92 -12.80 6.64
N ALA A 184 -12.12 -11.87 7.17
CA ALA A 184 -10.67 -11.82 6.95
C ALA A 184 -9.96 -13.14 7.32
N LEU A 185 -10.39 -13.79 8.41
CA LEU A 185 -9.82 -15.07 8.87
C LEU A 185 -10.10 -16.21 7.90
N ALA A 186 -11.34 -16.35 7.43
CA ALA A 186 -11.70 -17.37 6.46
C ALA A 186 -10.96 -17.16 5.14
N GLY A 187 -10.85 -15.91 4.68
CA GLY A 187 -10.06 -15.55 3.49
C GLY A 187 -8.58 -15.91 3.65
N ALA A 188 -7.96 -15.54 4.77
CA ALA A 188 -6.54 -15.83 5.01
C ALA A 188 -6.26 -17.34 5.09
N LEU A 189 -7.14 -18.11 5.73
CA LEU A 189 -7.06 -19.57 5.77
C LEU A 189 -7.23 -20.18 4.38
N LEU A 190 -8.15 -19.67 3.56
CA LEU A 190 -8.33 -20.12 2.18
C LEU A 190 -7.07 -19.90 1.34
N VAL A 191 -6.47 -18.72 1.46
CA VAL A 191 -5.20 -18.38 0.81
C VAL A 191 -4.07 -19.31 1.30
N ALA A 192 -3.96 -19.52 2.61
CA ALA A 192 -2.96 -20.40 3.20
C ALA A 192 -3.11 -21.85 2.71
N CYS A 193 -4.33 -22.39 2.73
CA CYS A 193 -4.64 -23.72 2.20
C CYS A 193 -4.33 -23.80 0.70
N GLY A 194 -4.74 -22.80 -0.08
CA GLY A 194 -4.43 -22.70 -1.51
C GLY A 194 -2.93 -22.81 -1.76
N PHE A 195 -2.11 -21.99 -1.08
CA PHE A 195 -0.66 -22.06 -1.22
C PHE A 195 -0.04 -23.33 -0.63
N LEU A 196 -0.65 -23.96 0.37
CA LEU A 196 -0.17 -25.23 0.91
C LEU A 196 -0.23 -26.34 -0.15
N PHE A 197 -1.28 -26.36 -0.98
CA PHE A 197 -1.41 -27.32 -2.09
C PHE A 197 -0.67 -26.89 -3.36
N LEU A 198 -0.70 -25.61 -3.71
CA LEU A 198 -0.13 -25.10 -4.97
C LEU A 198 1.37 -24.84 -4.91
N ALA A 199 1.86 -24.25 -3.81
CA ALA A 199 3.25 -23.82 -3.68
C ALA A 199 3.65 -23.54 -2.22
N ARG A 200 3.94 -24.60 -1.44
CA ARG A 200 4.37 -24.48 -0.03
C ARG A 200 5.56 -23.54 0.18
N ARG A 201 6.40 -23.39 -0.85
CA ARG A 201 7.53 -22.44 -0.87
C ARG A 201 7.07 -21.00 -0.61
N VAL A 202 5.87 -20.60 -1.03
CA VAL A 202 5.32 -19.26 -0.78
C VAL A 202 5.22 -19.00 0.71
N LEU A 203 4.59 -19.89 1.47
CA LEU A 203 4.38 -19.76 2.91
C LEU A 203 5.70 -19.64 3.70
N VAL A 204 6.75 -20.31 3.24
CA VAL A 204 8.07 -20.30 3.89
C VAL A 204 8.83 -18.99 3.62
N ASN A 205 8.64 -18.38 2.45
CA ASN A 205 9.33 -17.14 2.05
C ASN A 205 8.59 -15.86 2.45
N VAL A 206 7.46 -15.98 3.15
CA VAL A 206 6.79 -14.84 3.77
C VAL A 206 7.64 -14.31 4.92
N ASP A 207 7.75 -12.99 5.02
CA ASP A 207 8.47 -12.34 6.11
C ASP A 207 7.60 -12.30 7.38
N TRP A 208 7.59 -13.39 8.13
CA TRP A 208 6.85 -13.48 9.39
C TRP A 208 7.39 -12.55 10.48
N THR A 209 8.63 -12.07 10.35
CA THR A 209 9.25 -11.12 11.29
C THR A 209 8.53 -9.78 11.24
N LEU A 210 8.17 -9.31 10.04
CA LEU A 210 7.44 -8.06 9.87
C LEU A 210 6.05 -8.10 10.56
N LEU A 211 5.35 -9.24 10.52
CA LEU A 211 4.09 -9.40 11.27
C LEU A 211 4.30 -9.32 12.78
N LEU A 212 5.39 -9.88 13.29
CA LEU A 212 5.75 -9.78 14.71
C LEU A 212 6.01 -8.32 15.10
N VAL A 213 6.71 -7.55 14.24
CA VAL A 213 6.91 -6.11 14.45
C VAL A 213 5.58 -5.36 14.52
N PHE A 214 4.63 -5.65 13.63
CA PHE A 214 3.28 -5.05 13.70
C PHE A 214 2.53 -5.43 15.00
N MET A 215 2.64 -6.68 15.46
CA MET A 215 2.04 -7.10 16.73
C MET A 215 2.64 -6.33 17.91
N ALA A 216 3.97 -6.19 17.94
CA ALA A 216 4.67 -5.41 18.96
C ALA A 216 4.23 -3.93 18.94
N MET A 217 4.18 -3.32 17.76
CA MET A 217 3.69 -1.96 17.59
C MET A 217 2.27 -1.78 18.13
N PHE A 218 1.34 -2.72 17.87
CA PHE A 218 -0.02 -2.64 18.42
C PHE A 218 -0.04 -2.74 19.95
N ILE A 219 0.81 -3.60 20.53
CA ILE A 219 0.95 -3.69 21.99
C ILE A 219 1.48 -2.37 22.56
N ASP A 220 2.52 -1.80 21.95
CA ASP A 220 3.14 -0.56 22.39
C ASP A 220 2.16 0.62 22.31
N VAL A 221 1.44 0.75 21.18
CA VAL A 221 0.41 1.78 21.00
C VAL A 221 -0.70 1.61 22.03
N HIS A 222 -1.15 0.38 22.29
CA HIS A 222 -2.18 0.12 23.29
C HIS A 222 -1.72 0.50 24.69
N LEU A 223 -0.47 0.20 25.04
CA LEU A 223 0.12 0.56 26.32
C LEU A 223 0.25 2.09 26.45
N LEU A 224 0.65 2.78 25.37
CA LEU A 224 0.79 4.24 25.33
C LEU A 224 -0.56 4.94 25.57
N ILE A 225 -1.63 4.46 24.95
CA ILE A 225 -2.99 5.03 25.09
C ILE A 225 -3.55 4.82 26.52
N GLN A 226 -3.06 3.82 27.25
CA GLN A 226 -3.44 3.59 28.65
C GLN A 226 -2.69 4.48 29.65
N LEU A 227 -1.67 5.22 29.22
CA LEU A 227 -0.94 6.10 30.13
C LEU A 227 -1.84 7.26 30.60
N PRO A 228 -1.94 7.50 31.92
CA PRO A 228 -2.84 8.51 32.47
C PRO A 228 -2.50 9.94 32.00
N VAL A 229 -1.23 10.20 31.72
CA VAL A 229 -0.79 11.47 31.13
C VAL A 229 -1.41 11.68 29.74
N LEU A 230 -1.43 10.63 28.90
CA LEU A 230 -1.99 10.72 27.55
C LEU A 230 -3.52 10.87 27.58
N GLN A 231 -4.19 10.15 28.49
CA GLN A 231 -5.64 10.26 28.67
C GLN A 231 -6.06 11.66 29.16
N ASN A 232 -5.30 12.25 30.09
CA ASN A 232 -5.55 13.61 30.55
C ASN A 232 -5.37 14.63 29.42
N VAL A 233 -4.33 14.48 28.59
CA VAL A 233 -4.13 15.33 27.41
C VAL A 233 -5.28 15.17 26.40
N LEU A 234 -5.70 13.93 26.10
CA LEU A 234 -6.81 13.66 25.18
C LEU A 234 -8.15 14.24 25.68
N HIS A 235 -8.44 14.12 26.98
CA HIS A 235 -9.63 14.73 27.60
C HIS A 235 -9.58 16.26 27.55
N SER A 236 -8.40 16.85 27.77
CA SER A 236 -8.19 18.30 27.69
C SER A 236 -8.40 18.83 26.26
N VAL A 237 -7.92 18.09 25.26
CA VAL A 237 -8.11 18.41 23.84
C VAL A 237 -9.58 18.27 23.44
N GLY A 238 -10.28 17.24 23.93
CA GLY A 238 -11.72 17.04 23.68
C GLY A 238 -12.63 18.16 24.17
N GLY A 239 -12.18 19.00 25.11
CA GLY A 239 -12.89 20.18 25.59
C GLY A 239 -12.64 21.47 24.80
N LEU A 240 -11.76 21.46 23.81
CA LEU A 240 -11.42 22.64 23.01
C LEU A 240 -12.54 22.99 22.01
N SER A 241 -12.67 24.28 21.69
CA SER A 241 -13.54 24.75 20.62
C SER A 241 -13.11 24.17 19.26
N GLN A 242 -14.02 24.07 18.28
CA GLN A 242 -13.71 23.54 16.95
C GLN A 242 -12.42 24.12 16.31
N PRO A 243 -12.14 25.44 16.39
CA PRO A 243 -10.89 26.00 15.88
C PRO A 243 -9.65 25.52 16.65
N GLY A 244 -9.76 25.37 17.97
CA GLY A 244 -8.69 24.85 18.82
C GLY A 244 -8.39 23.38 18.53
N LEU A 245 -9.41 22.58 18.28
CA LEU A 245 -9.26 21.19 17.81
C LEU A 245 -8.55 21.11 16.46
N TRP A 246 -8.91 21.98 15.51
CA TRP A 246 -8.26 22.03 14.19
C TRP A 246 -6.77 22.42 14.31
N LEU A 247 -6.45 23.48 15.06
CA LEU A 247 -5.08 23.94 15.22
C LEU A 247 -4.20 22.92 15.96
N THR A 248 -4.75 22.28 17.01
CA THR A 248 -4.03 21.22 17.73
C THR A 248 -3.84 19.99 16.86
N ALA A 249 -4.82 19.59 16.05
CA ALA A 249 -4.69 18.49 15.09
C ALA A 249 -3.62 18.78 14.03
N ILE A 250 -3.61 20.00 13.45
CA ILE A 250 -2.59 20.43 12.49
C ILE A 250 -1.20 20.39 13.13
N GLY A 251 -1.06 20.97 14.33
CA GLY A 251 0.21 21.03 15.06
C GLY A 251 0.75 19.65 15.41
N LEU A 252 -0.09 18.77 15.97
CA LEU A 252 0.29 17.39 16.29
C LEU A 252 0.65 16.60 15.04
N SER A 253 -0.03 16.83 13.91
CA SER A 253 0.27 16.17 12.64
C SER A 253 1.65 16.52 12.06
N GLN A 254 2.33 17.58 12.54
CA GLN A 254 3.69 17.91 12.12
C GLN A 254 4.78 17.25 12.98
N VAL A 255 4.40 16.77 14.18
CA VAL A 255 5.32 16.20 15.17
C VAL A 255 5.36 14.67 15.09
N ILE A 256 4.29 14.06 14.55
CA ILE A 256 4.14 12.63 14.30
C ILE A 256 4.56 12.33 12.86
#